data_AF-A0A6G1D879-F1
#
_entry.id   AF-A0A6G1D879-F1
#
_cell.length_a   1.000
_cell.length_b   1.000
_cell.length_c   1.000
_cell.angle_alpha   90.00
_cell.angle_beta   90.00
_cell.angle_gamma   90.00
#
_symmetry.space_group_name_H-M   'P 1'
#
loop_
_entity.id
_entity.type
_entity.pdbx_description
1 polymer ?
#
loop_
_entity_poly.entity_id
_entity_poly.type
_entity_poly.pdbx_seq_one_letter_code
_entity_poly.pdbx_strand_id
1 'polypeptide(L)'
;MRPLTGSVNTDALRAVYTTLRSQVSQMRVFELRVCYDALDERLPLWTVALPPSSTDLKLRSPRSLPFTISGPGAAVLRKLRVDQALLREWPLLPSLRSLMLSGVRVTTPFQPGDQYPLLEEMVIMSSIMDYGGGVNIQLPLLKVLYLEDVLIWTTGIPVHAHARAGDLVIFAPTLEHLVVEDVDISSSAVHHFGADPFRGIVAVYSPYLHTLVISDSYGSTRGFSRLSVFAPCLRHLTWREQCTINLDARIGQPRDGTIIFSMDGTRRPLDACKRDLERMIRLLVDDMPSSELLNTIIQLEKKCHHIELQP
;
A
#
# COMPACT_ATOMS: atom_id res chain seq x y z
N MET A 1 -14.31 5.12 -40.06
CA MET A 1 -15.47 4.69 -39.26
C MET A 1 -15.83 5.83 -38.33
N ARG A 2 -17.10 6.26 -38.33
CA ARG A 2 -17.59 7.38 -37.50
C ARG A 2 -17.75 6.93 -36.04
N PRO A 3 -17.48 7.78 -35.04
CA PRO A 3 -17.75 7.45 -33.65
C PRO A 3 -19.27 7.45 -33.43
N LEU A 4 -19.80 6.33 -32.93
CA LEU A 4 -21.17 6.25 -32.45
C LEU A 4 -21.21 6.88 -31.05
N THR A 5 -21.67 8.13 -30.98
CA THR A 5 -22.18 8.73 -29.74
C THR A 5 -23.49 8.04 -29.38
N GLY A 6 -23.43 7.01 -28.54
CA GLY A 6 -24.61 6.37 -27.95
C GLY A 6 -24.79 6.85 -26.51
N SER A 7 -25.95 7.44 -26.19
CA SER A 7 -26.36 7.60 -24.80
C SER A 7 -26.56 6.22 -24.18
N VAL A 8 -26.00 6.00 -22.98
CA VAL A 8 -26.15 4.72 -22.30
C VAL A 8 -27.58 4.58 -21.81
N ASN A 9 -28.27 3.59 -22.35
CA ASN A 9 -29.57 3.16 -21.87
C ASN A 9 -29.37 2.46 -20.52
N THR A 10 -29.64 3.18 -19.43
CA THR A 10 -29.60 2.68 -18.05
C THR A 10 -30.51 1.46 -17.84
N ASP A 11 -31.54 1.28 -18.68
CA ASP A 11 -32.41 0.10 -18.64
C ASP A 11 -31.75 -1.16 -19.21
N ALA A 12 -30.77 -1.03 -20.12
CA ALA A 12 -30.01 -2.18 -20.63
C ALA A 12 -29.06 -2.75 -19.56
N LEU A 13 -28.39 -1.88 -18.78
CA LEU A 13 -27.60 -2.30 -17.62
C LEU A 13 -28.49 -2.93 -16.54
N ARG A 14 -29.68 -2.35 -16.30
CA ARG A 14 -30.67 -2.88 -15.36
C ARG A 14 -31.19 -4.26 -15.81
N ALA A 15 -31.43 -4.47 -17.10
CA ALA A 15 -31.92 -5.74 -17.65
C ALA A 15 -30.87 -6.87 -17.63
N VAL A 16 -29.59 -6.56 -17.87
CA VAL A 16 -28.47 -7.51 -17.66
C VAL A 16 -28.39 -7.91 -16.19
N TYR A 17 -28.61 -6.96 -15.28
CA TYR A 17 -28.64 -7.18 -13.84
C TYR A 17 -29.76 -8.15 -13.40
N THR A 18 -30.97 -7.99 -13.95
CA THR A 18 -32.12 -8.85 -13.60
C THR A 18 -31.95 -10.28 -14.13
N THR A 19 -31.35 -10.43 -15.31
CA THR A 19 -31.17 -11.74 -15.97
C THR A 19 -30.08 -12.58 -15.30
N LEU A 20 -29.00 -11.94 -14.82
CA LEU A 20 -27.98 -12.62 -14.00
C LEU A 20 -28.53 -13.03 -12.62
N ARG A 21 -29.50 -12.29 -12.07
CA ARG A 21 -30.03 -12.52 -10.71
C ARG A 21 -30.63 -13.91 -10.49
N SER A 22 -31.20 -14.55 -11.52
CA SER A 22 -31.85 -15.87 -11.37
C SER A 22 -30.90 -17.06 -11.50
N GLN A 23 -29.80 -16.92 -12.25
CA GLN A 23 -28.81 -18.00 -12.45
C GLN A 23 -27.65 -17.98 -11.45
N VAL A 24 -27.48 -16.88 -10.72
CA VAL A 24 -26.25 -16.59 -9.96
C VAL A 24 -26.42 -16.76 -8.44
N SER A 25 -27.61 -17.14 -7.97
CA SER A 25 -27.94 -17.31 -6.54
C SER A 25 -27.15 -18.39 -5.80
N GLN A 26 -26.42 -19.26 -6.51
CA GLN A 26 -25.57 -20.30 -5.95
C GLN A 26 -24.07 -20.08 -6.20
N MET A 27 -23.69 -19.06 -6.98
CA MET A 27 -22.27 -18.80 -7.25
C MET A 27 -21.60 -18.19 -6.02
N ARG A 28 -20.36 -18.62 -5.76
CA ARG A 28 -19.51 -18.14 -4.66
C ARG A 28 -18.46 -17.14 -5.10
N VAL A 29 -18.04 -17.21 -6.36
CA VAL A 29 -17.00 -16.39 -6.97
C VAL A 29 -17.61 -15.58 -8.11
N PHE A 30 -17.34 -14.27 -8.11
CA PHE A 30 -17.87 -13.32 -9.08
C PHE A 30 -16.72 -12.59 -9.76
N GLU A 31 -16.73 -12.54 -11.09
CA GLU A 31 -15.90 -11.60 -11.84
C GLU A 31 -16.82 -10.64 -12.60
N LEU A 32 -16.72 -9.36 -12.28
CA LEU A 32 -17.46 -8.30 -12.94
C LEU A 32 -16.49 -7.40 -13.69
N ARG A 33 -16.70 -7.25 -15.00
CA ARG A 33 -15.95 -6.32 -15.85
C ARG A 33 -16.91 -5.27 -16.39
N VAL A 34 -16.64 -4.01 -16.07
CA VAL A 34 -17.37 -2.88 -16.64
C VAL A 34 -16.49 -2.26 -17.72
N CYS A 35 -16.99 -2.21 -18.96
CA CYS A 35 -16.35 -1.50 -20.06
C CYS A 35 -17.10 -0.18 -20.26
N TYR A 36 -16.42 0.94 -20.05
CA TYR A 36 -16.99 2.27 -20.25
C TYR A 36 -15.92 3.20 -20.84
N ASP A 37 -16.21 3.77 -22.01
CA ASP A 37 -15.23 4.49 -22.84
C ASP A 37 -15.24 6.02 -22.63
N ALA A 38 -16.05 6.55 -21.71
CA ALA A 38 -16.10 7.99 -21.43
C ALA A 38 -15.36 8.37 -20.13
N LEU A 39 -14.40 9.29 -20.26
CA LEU A 39 -13.55 9.85 -19.20
C LEU A 39 -14.25 10.96 -18.38
N ASP A 40 -15.51 10.76 -18.00
CA ASP A 40 -16.20 11.75 -17.16
C ASP A 40 -16.07 11.38 -15.68
N GLU A 41 -15.35 12.18 -14.90
CA GLU A 41 -15.24 11.98 -13.44
C GLU A 41 -16.55 12.34 -12.70
N ARG A 42 -17.57 12.89 -13.39
CA ARG A 42 -18.89 13.19 -12.82
C ARG A 42 -19.88 12.03 -12.90
N LEU A 43 -19.42 10.83 -13.26
CA LEU A 43 -20.30 9.67 -13.34
C LEU A 43 -20.90 9.33 -11.96
N PRO A 44 -22.18 8.92 -11.93
CA PRO A 44 -22.85 8.55 -10.69
C PRO A 44 -22.19 7.31 -10.08
N LEU A 45 -22.19 7.26 -8.74
CA LEU A 45 -21.82 6.07 -7.99
C LEU A 45 -22.71 4.90 -8.44
N TRP A 46 -22.11 3.81 -8.86
CA TRP A 46 -22.84 2.60 -9.22
C TRP A 46 -22.64 1.51 -8.18
N THR A 47 -23.67 0.68 -7.99
CA THR A 47 -23.74 -0.26 -6.88
C THR A 47 -23.70 -1.70 -7.37
N VAL A 48 -22.73 -2.48 -6.87
CA VAL A 48 -22.68 -3.94 -7.00
C VAL A 48 -23.49 -4.55 -5.87
N ALA A 49 -24.72 -4.99 -6.13
CA ALA A 49 -25.53 -5.75 -5.18
C ALA A 49 -25.21 -7.26 -5.26
N LEU A 50 -24.50 -7.77 -4.25
CA LEU A 50 -24.06 -9.16 -4.19
C LEU A 50 -25.13 -10.11 -3.64
N PRO A 51 -25.34 -11.29 -4.24
CA PRO A 51 -26.22 -12.30 -3.68
C PRO A 51 -25.64 -12.95 -2.40
N PRO A 52 -26.48 -13.54 -1.53
CA PRO A 52 -26.07 -14.01 -0.18
C PRO A 52 -24.97 -15.08 -0.16
N SER A 53 -24.69 -15.76 -1.27
CA SER A 53 -23.66 -16.81 -1.36
C SER A 53 -22.28 -16.28 -1.78
N SER A 54 -22.16 -14.97 -2.06
CA SER A 54 -20.94 -14.38 -2.62
C SER A 54 -19.84 -14.29 -1.58
N THR A 55 -18.81 -15.13 -1.69
CA THR A 55 -17.65 -15.09 -0.79
C THR A 55 -16.46 -14.39 -1.42
N ASP A 56 -16.34 -14.44 -2.75
CA ASP A 56 -15.22 -13.84 -3.47
C ASP A 56 -15.72 -12.95 -4.62
N LEU A 57 -15.21 -11.73 -4.70
CA LEU A 57 -15.52 -10.78 -5.76
C LEU A 57 -14.22 -10.26 -6.38
N LYS A 58 -14.13 -10.38 -7.69
CA LYS A 58 -13.18 -9.65 -8.53
C LYS A 58 -13.94 -8.62 -9.34
N LEU A 59 -13.62 -7.36 -9.10
CA LEU A 59 -14.20 -6.23 -9.81
C LEU A 59 -13.12 -5.57 -10.67
N ARG A 60 -13.42 -5.39 -11.95
CA ARG A 60 -12.65 -4.51 -12.83
C ARG A 60 -13.57 -3.44 -13.37
N SER A 61 -13.26 -2.18 -13.06
CA SER A 61 -13.98 -1.01 -13.55
C SER A 61 -12.99 -0.07 -14.23
N PRO A 62 -13.44 0.88 -15.06
CA PRO A 62 -12.58 1.96 -15.54
C PRO A 62 -12.23 2.93 -14.41
N ARG A 63 -11.05 3.56 -14.47
CA ARG A 63 -10.50 4.43 -13.41
C ARG A 63 -11.32 5.69 -13.14
N SER A 64 -12.27 6.03 -14.00
CA SER A 64 -13.17 7.18 -13.86
C SER A 64 -14.50 6.84 -13.20
N LEU A 65 -14.83 5.56 -13.04
CA LEU A 65 -16.18 5.14 -12.66
C LEU A 65 -16.23 4.71 -11.18
N PRO A 66 -16.84 5.53 -10.29
CA PRO A 66 -16.89 5.24 -8.86
C PRO A 66 -17.89 4.11 -8.56
N PHE A 67 -17.51 3.15 -7.71
CA PHE A 67 -18.38 2.03 -7.34
C PHE A 67 -18.58 1.92 -5.82
N THR A 68 -19.64 1.21 -5.43
CA THR A 68 -19.85 0.71 -4.07
C THR A 68 -20.37 -0.74 -4.11
N ILE A 69 -20.26 -1.47 -3.00
CA ILE A 69 -20.73 -2.85 -2.86
C ILE A 69 -21.82 -2.88 -1.80
N SER A 70 -22.94 -3.52 -2.11
CA SER A 70 -24.06 -3.66 -1.18
C SER A 70 -24.77 -5.01 -1.33
N GLY A 71 -25.89 -5.18 -0.62
CA GLY A 71 -26.70 -6.38 -0.65
C GLY A 71 -26.25 -7.45 0.35
N PRO A 72 -27.02 -8.55 0.48
CA PRO A 72 -26.78 -9.57 1.51
C PRO A 72 -25.41 -10.23 1.40
N GLY A 73 -24.89 -10.37 0.18
CA GLY A 73 -23.56 -10.94 -0.07
C GLY A 73 -22.41 -10.09 0.47
N ALA A 74 -22.58 -8.77 0.59
CA ALA A 74 -21.54 -7.88 1.07
C ALA A 74 -21.11 -8.23 2.51
N ALA A 75 -22.06 -8.63 3.36
CA ALA A 75 -21.81 -9.00 4.74
C ALA A 75 -21.02 -10.31 4.89
N VAL A 76 -21.05 -11.20 3.89
CA VAL A 76 -20.38 -12.51 3.92
C VAL A 76 -19.17 -12.59 2.97
N LEU A 77 -18.89 -11.51 2.25
CA LEU A 77 -17.76 -11.41 1.34
C LEU A 77 -16.45 -11.53 2.12
N ARG A 78 -15.60 -12.48 1.71
CA ARG A 78 -14.31 -12.79 2.35
C ARG A 78 -13.12 -12.29 1.55
N LYS A 79 -13.23 -12.27 0.22
CA LYS A 79 -12.16 -11.80 -0.67
C LYS A 79 -12.69 -10.75 -1.63
N LEU A 80 -12.01 -9.61 -1.68
CA LEU A 80 -12.29 -8.54 -2.63
C LEU A 80 -11.03 -8.20 -3.40
N ARG A 81 -11.10 -8.34 -4.72
CA ARG A 81 -10.09 -7.81 -5.64
C ARG A 81 -10.71 -6.72 -6.49
N VAL A 82 -10.06 -5.56 -6.54
CA VAL A 82 -10.48 -4.42 -7.35
C VAL A 82 -9.33 -4.03 -8.27
N ASP A 83 -9.57 -4.15 -9.57
CA ASP A 83 -8.64 -3.76 -10.61
C ASP A 83 -9.15 -2.49 -11.32
N GLN A 84 -8.29 -1.48 -11.44
CA GLN A 84 -8.47 -0.29 -12.27
C GLN A 84 -9.64 0.64 -11.92
N ALA A 85 -10.10 0.71 -10.66
CA ALA A 85 -11.31 1.46 -10.32
C ALA A 85 -11.07 2.83 -9.64
N LEU A 86 -12.15 3.61 -9.50
CA LEU A 86 -12.22 4.78 -8.61
C LEU A 86 -12.96 4.41 -7.32
N LEU A 87 -12.31 4.59 -6.16
CA LEU A 87 -12.93 4.37 -4.86
C LEU A 87 -13.23 5.72 -4.19
N ARG A 88 -14.52 6.08 -4.17
CA ARG A 88 -15.02 7.29 -3.49
C ARG A 88 -15.59 7.00 -2.11
N GLU A 89 -16.01 5.76 -1.87
CA GLU A 89 -16.58 5.30 -0.62
C GLU A 89 -16.08 3.90 -0.34
N TRP A 90 -15.69 3.65 0.90
CA TRP A 90 -15.27 2.33 1.35
C TRP A 90 -16.52 1.48 1.65
N PRO A 91 -16.71 0.32 0.98
CA PRO A 91 -17.87 -0.53 1.22
C PRO A 91 -17.78 -1.19 2.60
N LEU A 92 -18.91 -1.31 3.29
CA LEU A 92 -18.98 -2.01 4.58
C LEU A 92 -18.92 -3.53 4.36
N LEU A 93 -17.77 -4.15 4.68
CA LEU A 93 -17.52 -5.58 4.43
C LEU A 93 -17.01 -6.28 5.71
N PRO A 94 -17.90 -6.55 6.68
CA PRO A 94 -17.52 -7.01 8.02
C PRO A 94 -16.85 -8.40 8.05
N SER A 95 -17.09 -9.23 7.03
CA SER A 95 -16.47 -10.56 6.91
C SER A 95 -15.21 -10.60 6.04
N LEU A 96 -14.76 -9.44 5.54
CA LEU A 96 -13.63 -9.38 4.61
C LEU A 96 -12.34 -9.80 5.30
N ARG A 97 -11.61 -10.71 4.66
CA ARG A 97 -10.33 -11.27 5.14
C ARG A 97 -9.16 -10.94 4.23
N SER A 98 -9.41 -10.75 2.94
CA SER A 98 -8.37 -10.40 1.95
C SER A 98 -8.88 -9.30 1.02
N LEU A 99 -8.08 -8.23 0.90
CA LEU A 99 -8.34 -7.07 0.05
C LEU A 99 -7.16 -6.84 -0.90
N MET A 100 -7.42 -6.85 -2.20
CA MET A 100 -6.43 -6.51 -3.22
C MET A 100 -6.92 -5.32 -4.05
N LEU A 101 -6.14 -4.24 -4.07
CA LEU A 101 -6.36 -3.06 -4.90
C LEU A 101 -5.22 -2.97 -5.92
N SER A 102 -5.54 -2.92 -7.21
CA SER A 102 -4.54 -2.80 -8.28
C SER A 102 -4.94 -1.71 -9.27
N GLY A 103 -4.12 -0.69 -9.45
CA GLY A 103 -4.45 0.40 -10.38
C GLY A 103 -5.62 1.27 -9.92
N VAL A 104 -5.90 1.33 -8.61
CA VAL A 104 -7.07 2.00 -8.03
C VAL A 104 -6.70 3.44 -7.64
N ARG A 105 -7.58 4.39 -7.92
CA ARG A 105 -7.51 5.74 -7.33
C ARG A 105 -8.50 5.81 -6.16
N VAL A 106 -8.00 6.09 -4.96
CA VAL A 106 -8.81 6.24 -3.76
C VAL A 106 -8.91 7.72 -3.44
N THR A 107 -10.11 8.27 -3.40
CA THR A 107 -10.33 9.71 -3.14
C THR A 107 -10.99 9.99 -1.79
N THR A 108 -11.05 8.96 -0.94
CA THR A 108 -11.68 9.03 0.37
C THR A 108 -10.75 8.44 1.42
N PRO A 109 -10.61 9.06 2.60
CA PRO A 109 -9.75 8.55 3.64
C PRO A 109 -10.03 7.09 3.97
N PHE A 110 -8.97 6.28 3.99
CA PHE A 110 -9.07 4.91 4.47
C PHE A 110 -9.34 4.93 5.98
N GLN A 111 -10.53 4.49 6.37
CA GLN A 111 -10.94 4.34 7.78
C GLN A 111 -11.25 2.86 8.05
N PRO A 112 -10.21 2.02 8.15
CA PRO A 112 -10.38 0.58 8.17
C PRO A 112 -11.18 0.04 9.36
N GLY A 113 -11.17 0.75 10.51
CA GLY A 113 -11.64 0.31 11.82
C GLY A 113 -12.83 -0.66 11.82
N ASP A 114 -14.05 -0.15 12.00
CA ASP A 114 -15.26 -0.99 12.08
C ASP A 114 -15.67 -1.60 10.72
N GLN A 115 -15.07 -1.13 9.62
CA GLN A 115 -15.47 -1.53 8.27
C GLN A 115 -14.90 -2.89 7.87
N TYR A 116 -13.69 -3.21 8.33
CA TYR A 116 -12.96 -4.42 7.96
C TYR A 116 -12.34 -5.11 9.20
N PRO A 117 -13.15 -5.48 10.22
CA PRO A 117 -12.65 -5.97 11.50
C PRO A 117 -11.91 -7.31 11.40
N LEU A 118 -12.14 -8.09 10.34
CA LEU A 118 -11.56 -9.42 10.11
C LEU A 118 -10.47 -9.45 9.03
N LEU A 119 -9.99 -8.30 8.58
CA LEU A 119 -9.05 -8.21 7.47
C LEU A 119 -7.66 -8.72 7.89
N GLU A 120 -7.20 -9.79 7.24
CA GLU A 120 -5.94 -10.49 7.52
C GLU A 120 -4.87 -10.19 6.47
N GLU A 121 -5.28 -9.86 5.24
CA GLU A 121 -4.38 -9.60 4.11
C GLU A 121 -4.83 -8.34 3.34
N MET A 122 -3.89 -7.43 3.10
CA MET A 122 -4.12 -6.24 2.29
C MET A 122 -2.97 -6.04 1.31
N VAL A 123 -3.31 -5.94 0.03
CA VAL A 123 -2.38 -5.73 -1.07
C VAL A 123 -2.82 -4.50 -1.86
N ILE A 124 -1.93 -3.53 -2.03
CA ILE A 124 -2.18 -2.31 -2.80
C ILE A 124 -1.05 -2.16 -3.81
N MET A 125 -1.39 -2.18 -5.09
CA MET A 125 -0.45 -2.14 -6.20
C MET A 125 -0.78 -1.02 -7.18
N SER A 126 0.22 -0.30 -7.66
CA SER A 126 0.11 0.68 -8.75
C SER A 126 -1.06 1.66 -8.55
N SER A 127 -1.28 2.10 -7.31
CA SER A 127 -2.50 2.80 -6.88
C SER A 127 -2.18 4.20 -6.35
N ILE A 128 -3.19 5.07 -6.35
CA ILE A 128 -3.05 6.46 -5.92
C ILE A 128 -4.02 6.72 -4.77
N MET A 129 -3.49 7.15 -3.63
CA MET A 129 -4.25 7.62 -2.47
C MET A 129 -4.35 9.15 -2.56
N ASP A 130 -5.42 9.60 -3.21
CA ASP A 130 -5.72 11.00 -3.54
C ASP A 130 -6.74 11.60 -2.56
N TYR A 131 -6.34 11.68 -1.29
CA TYR A 131 -7.16 12.33 -0.28
C TYR A 131 -6.27 13.05 0.74
N GLY A 132 -6.73 14.20 1.21
CA GLY A 132 -6.00 14.98 2.20
C GLY A 132 -5.84 14.22 3.51
N GLY A 133 -4.64 14.29 4.11
CA GLY A 133 -4.42 13.88 5.51
C GLY A 133 -3.53 12.66 5.76
N GLY A 134 -2.91 12.07 4.74
CA GLY A 134 -2.05 10.88 4.89
C GLY A 134 -2.84 9.57 5.01
N VAL A 135 -2.14 8.44 5.04
CA VAL A 135 -2.74 7.09 5.11
C VAL A 135 -2.53 6.53 6.51
N ASN A 136 -3.63 6.20 7.21
CA ASN A 136 -3.60 5.58 8.52
C ASN A 136 -4.23 4.17 8.44
N ILE A 137 -3.40 3.14 8.57
CA ILE A 137 -3.82 1.74 8.54
C ILE A 137 -3.91 1.24 9.97
N GLN A 138 -5.13 1.14 10.49
CA GLN A 138 -5.42 0.58 11.81
C GLN A 138 -6.22 -0.70 11.66
N LEU A 139 -5.52 -1.83 11.60
CA LEU A 139 -6.13 -3.14 11.35
C LEU A 139 -5.58 -4.17 12.36
N PRO A 140 -6.35 -4.50 13.40
CA PRO A 140 -5.86 -5.27 14.54
C PRO A 140 -5.57 -6.74 14.22
N LEU A 141 -6.12 -7.28 13.13
CA LEU A 141 -5.95 -8.68 12.70
C LEU A 141 -5.13 -8.81 11.40
N LEU A 142 -4.60 -7.71 10.86
CA LEU A 142 -3.82 -7.73 9.64
C LEU A 142 -2.52 -8.50 9.89
N LYS A 143 -2.22 -9.47 9.02
CA LYS A 143 -1.01 -10.30 9.05
C LYS A 143 -0.08 -9.98 7.91
N VAL A 144 -0.64 -9.60 6.75
CA VAL A 144 0.13 -9.28 5.54
C VAL A 144 -0.30 -7.93 5.00
N LEU A 145 0.67 -7.04 4.80
CA LEU A 145 0.49 -5.77 4.13
C LEU A 145 1.54 -5.61 3.04
N TYR A 146 1.08 -5.42 1.82
CA TYR A 146 1.93 -5.22 0.65
C TYR A 146 1.54 -3.93 -0.06
N LEU A 147 2.50 -3.00 -0.16
CA LEU A 147 2.38 -1.74 -0.87
C LEU A 147 3.43 -1.72 -1.98
N GLU A 148 3.01 -1.72 -3.23
CA GLU A 148 3.90 -1.63 -4.41
C GLU A 148 3.41 -0.53 -5.35
N ASP A 149 4.31 0.33 -5.82
CA ASP A 149 3.98 1.42 -6.74
C ASP A 149 2.81 2.29 -6.22
N VAL A 150 2.84 2.63 -4.93
CA VAL A 150 1.77 3.40 -4.29
C VAL A 150 2.16 4.86 -4.17
N LEU A 151 1.33 5.74 -4.74
CA LEU A 151 1.49 7.19 -4.59
C LEU A 151 0.49 7.71 -3.56
N ILE A 152 1.01 8.33 -2.50
CA ILE A 152 0.20 8.96 -1.45
C ILE A 152 0.27 10.48 -1.64
N TRP A 153 -0.86 11.08 -2.02
CA TRP A 153 -0.99 12.52 -2.18
C TRP A 153 -1.51 13.20 -0.92
N THR A 154 -0.99 14.39 -0.66
CA THR A 154 -1.11 15.01 0.67
C THR A 154 -1.68 16.43 0.62
N THR A 155 -2.51 16.73 -0.38
CA THR A 155 -3.22 18.02 -0.43
C THR A 155 -4.37 18.00 0.59
N GLY A 156 -4.16 18.57 1.78
CA GLY A 156 -5.24 18.78 2.76
C GLY A 156 -4.80 18.94 4.20
N ILE A 157 -5.76 19.27 5.06
CA ILE A 157 -5.57 19.43 6.51
C ILE A 157 -5.44 18.03 7.15
N PRO A 158 -4.47 17.78 8.07
CA PRO A 158 -4.32 16.49 8.73
C PRO A 158 -5.59 16.04 9.48
N VAL A 159 -5.94 14.75 9.36
CA VAL A 159 -7.16 14.15 9.93
C VAL A 159 -6.99 13.74 11.41
N HIS A 160 -5.74 13.66 11.90
CA HIS A 160 -5.43 13.31 13.30
C HIS A 160 -4.37 14.22 13.91
N ALA A 161 -4.48 14.51 15.21
CA ALA A 161 -3.57 15.42 15.93
C ALA A 161 -2.10 14.98 15.93
N HIS A 162 -1.82 13.71 15.61
CA HIS A 162 -0.46 13.14 15.55
C HIS A 162 0.04 12.83 14.13
N ALA A 163 -0.85 12.84 13.12
CA ALA A 163 -0.46 12.66 11.73
C ALA A 163 -0.38 14.03 11.07
N ARG A 164 0.75 14.38 10.45
CA ARG A 164 0.79 15.53 9.54
C ARG A 164 0.19 15.10 8.20
N ALA A 165 -0.24 16.07 7.39
CA ALA A 165 -0.70 15.77 6.05
C ALA A 165 0.41 15.01 5.30
N GLY A 166 0.13 13.78 4.88
CA GLY A 166 1.09 12.98 4.13
C GLY A 166 1.94 12.01 4.89
N ASP A 167 1.48 11.53 6.03
CA ASP A 167 2.16 10.44 6.72
C ASP A 167 1.53 9.10 6.36
N LEU A 168 2.35 8.05 6.26
CA LEU A 168 1.91 6.66 6.24
C LEU A 168 2.09 6.10 7.64
N VAL A 169 0.99 5.88 8.36
CA VAL A 169 0.98 5.32 9.71
C VAL A 169 0.35 3.94 9.66
N ILE A 170 1.07 2.94 10.13
CA ILE A 170 0.63 1.54 10.18
C ILE A 170 0.60 1.11 11.65
N PHE A 171 -0.60 0.91 12.18
CA PHE A 171 -0.84 0.32 13.48
C PHE A 171 -1.53 -1.03 13.26
N ALA A 172 -0.73 -2.08 13.19
CA ALA A 172 -1.17 -3.42 12.89
C ALA A 172 -0.45 -4.40 13.84
N PRO A 173 -0.99 -4.59 15.06
CA PRO A 173 -0.28 -5.32 16.11
C PRO A 173 0.08 -6.74 15.69
N THR A 174 -0.77 -7.44 14.95
CA THR A 174 -0.57 -8.81 14.47
C THR A 174 0.15 -8.94 13.14
N LEU A 175 0.64 -7.82 12.56
CA LEU A 175 1.26 -7.85 11.24
C LEU A 175 2.55 -8.66 11.29
N GLU A 176 2.69 -9.65 10.41
CA GLU A 176 3.83 -10.57 10.34
C GLU A 176 4.75 -10.21 9.16
N HIS A 177 4.17 -9.72 8.06
CA HIS A 177 4.87 -9.38 6.84
C HIS A 177 4.46 -7.99 6.32
N LEU A 178 5.43 -7.10 6.17
CA LEU A 178 5.27 -5.78 5.59
C LEU A 178 6.22 -5.60 4.40
N VAL A 179 5.65 -5.27 3.25
CA VAL A 179 6.40 -4.83 2.06
C VAL A 179 5.99 -3.42 1.68
N VAL A 180 6.99 -2.56 1.52
CA VAL A 180 6.87 -1.17 1.07
C VAL A 180 7.85 -1.00 -0.10
N GLU A 181 7.37 -1.24 -1.31
CA GLU A 181 8.14 -1.16 -2.55
C GLU A 181 7.61 -0.02 -3.41
N ASP A 182 8.50 0.83 -3.88
CA ASP A 182 8.17 1.93 -4.79
C ASP A 182 7.02 2.83 -4.30
N VAL A 183 6.96 3.06 -2.98
CA VAL A 183 5.99 3.95 -2.35
C VAL A 183 6.53 5.37 -2.30
N ASP A 184 5.78 6.31 -2.88
CA ASP A 184 6.09 7.75 -2.86
C ASP A 184 5.05 8.52 -2.07
N ILE A 185 5.50 9.50 -1.30
CA ILE A 185 4.62 10.36 -0.50
C ILE A 185 4.92 11.82 -0.80
N SER A 186 3.97 12.49 -1.47
CA SER A 186 4.19 13.82 -2.08
C SER A 186 3.09 14.82 -1.74
N SER A 187 3.50 16.04 -1.37
CA SER A 187 2.58 17.11 -1.02
C SER A 187 2.01 17.90 -2.19
N SER A 188 2.65 17.81 -3.35
CA SER A 188 2.18 18.42 -4.58
C SER A 188 1.49 17.39 -5.49
N ALA A 189 0.29 17.74 -5.95
CA ALA A 189 -0.44 17.05 -7.01
C ALA A 189 0.20 17.22 -8.40
N VAL A 190 1.19 18.13 -8.52
CA VAL A 190 1.89 18.39 -9.77
C VAL A 190 3.17 17.57 -9.79
N HIS A 191 3.33 16.72 -10.81
CA HIS A 191 4.52 15.94 -11.16
C HIS A 191 5.78 16.79 -11.45
N HIS A 192 6.02 17.87 -10.72
CA HIS A 192 7.28 18.59 -10.73
C HIS A 192 8.30 17.74 -9.97
N PHE A 193 8.89 16.80 -10.71
CA PHE A 193 10.26 16.36 -10.54
C PHE A 193 11.13 17.61 -10.40
N GLY A 194 11.45 18.02 -9.16
CA GLY A 194 12.49 19.04 -8.97
C GLY A 194 12.41 19.92 -7.73
N ALA A 195 11.28 20.05 -7.03
CA ALA A 195 11.20 21.12 -6.02
C ALA A 195 10.40 20.85 -4.74
N ASP A 196 9.69 19.73 -4.58
CA ASP A 196 8.92 19.54 -3.33
C ASP A 196 9.85 19.04 -2.20
N PRO A 197 10.08 19.84 -1.14
CA PRO A 197 10.89 19.42 0.01
C PRO A 197 10.15 18.42 0.91
N PHE A 198 8.84 18.27 0.74
CA PHE A 198 8.05 17.40 1.60
C PHE A 198 8.32 15.94 1.27
N ARG A 199 8.90 15.27 2.26
CA ARG A 199 9.03 13.82 2.32
C ARG A 199 8.09 13.38 3.45
N GLY A 200 7.14 12.49 3.17
CA GLY A 200 6.23 11.97 4.19
C GLY A 200 6.95 11.28 5.34
N ILE A 201 6.27 11.14 6.47
CA ILE A 201 6.72 10.28 7.57
C ILE A 201 6.11 8.90 7.37
N VAL A 202 6.92 7.86 7.55
CA VAL A 202 6.44 6.48 7.65
C VAL A 202 6.59 6.04 9.10
N ALA A 203 5.50 5.61 9.74
CA ALA A 203 5.50 5.09 11.09
C ALA A 203 4.86 3.71 11.13
N VAL A 204 5.58 2.72 11.63
CA VAL A 204 5.14 1.32 11.72
C VAL A 204 5.18 0.89 13.18
N TYR A 205 4.02 0.51 13.71
CA TYR A 205 3.89 -0.14 15.01
C TYR A 205 3.33 -1.55 14.81
N SER A 206 4.22 -2.53 14.92
CA SER A 206 3.86 -3.94 14.80
C SER A 206 4.80 -4.82 15.63
N PRO A 207 4.44 -5.13 16.90
CA PRO A 207 5.24 -5.99 17.77
C PRO A 207 5.57 -7.36 17.18
N TYR A 208 4.67 -7.93 16.38
CA TYR A 208 4.82 -9.28 15.81
C TYR A 208 5.39 -9.30 14.37
N LEU A 209 5.89 -8.17 13.86
CA LEU A 209 6.45 -8.10 12.52
C LEU A 209 7.71 -8.96 12.43
N HIS A 210 7.71 -9.96 11.55
CA HIS A 210 8.84 -10.86 11.29
C HIS A 210 9.62 -10.45 10.06
N THR A 211 8.94 -9.93 9.04
CA THR A 211 9.54 -9.54 7.75
C THR A 211 9.20 -8.10 7.41
N LEU A 212 10.24 -7.31 7.11
CA LEU A 212 10.13 -5.95 6.61
C LEU A 212 10.94 -5.82 5.32
N VAL A 213 10.28 -5.45 4.23
CA VAL A 213 10.93 -5.13 2.96
C VAL A 213 10.64 -3.67 2.63
N ILE A 214 11.70 -2.90 2.40
CA ILE A 214 11.64 -1.51 1.97
C ILE A 214 12.51 -1.38 0.71
N SER A 215 11.88 -1.09 -0.44
CA SER A 215 12.54 -1.09 -1.76
C SER A 215 12.15 0.11 -2.63
N ASP A 216 13.07 0.56 -3.48
CA ASP A 216 12.87 1.55 -4.57
C ASP A 216 13.41 0.96 -5.88
N SER A 217 12.70 0.00 -6.46
CA SER A 217 13.18 -0.72 -7.64
C SER A 217 13.30 0.21 -8.86
N TYR A 218 12.48 1.26 -8.93
CA TYR A 218 12.52 2.23 -10.03
C TYR A 218 13.46 3.41 -9.80
N GLY A 219 14.03 3.58 -8.61
CA GLY A 219 14.89 4.73 -8.30
C GLY A 219 14.14 6.07 -8.36
N SER A 220 12.80 6.01 -8.40
CA SER A 220 11.92 7.14 -8.68
C SER A 220 11.19 7.62 -7.45
N THR A 221 11.14 6.83 -6.38
CA THR A 221 10.53 7.28 -5.14
C THR A 221 11.39 8.33 -4.46
N ARG A 222 10.79 9.23 -3.70
CA ARG A 222 11.56 10.15 -2.86
C ARG A 222 11.79 9.50 -1.52
N GLY A 223 13.00 9.61 -1.00
CA GLY A 223 13.30 9.07 0.32
C GLY A 223 12.45 9.74 1.40
N PHE A 224 12.08 9.01 2.45
CA PHE A 224 11.22 9.52 3.53
C PHE A 224 11.92 10.63 4.36
N SER A 225 11.16 11.53 4.99
CA SER A 225 11.74 12.51 5.93
C SER A 225 12.07 11.83 7.26
N ARG A 226 11.22 10.88 7.63
CA ARG A 226 11.38 10.05 8.81
C ARG A 226 10.78 8.68 8.56
N LEU A 227 11.49 7.64 8.97
CA LEU A 227 10.97 6.30 9.14
C LEU A 227 11.06 5.93 10.61
N SER A 228 9.93 5.60 11.23
CA SER A 228 9.83 5.13 12.60
C SER A 228 9.30 3.70 12.61
N VAL A 229 10.04 2.73 13.16
CA VAL A 229 9.62 1.32 13.17
C VAL A 229 9.74 0.75 14.58
N PHE A 230 8.64 0.21 15.11
CA PHE A 230 8.60 -0.61 16.31
C PHE A 230 8.25 -2.04 15.92
N ALA A 231 9.27 -2.91 15.87
CA ALA A 231 9.19 -4.31 15.44
C ALA A 231 10.16 -5.20 16.25
N PRO A 232 9.92 -5.41 17.56
CA PRO A 232 10.75 -6.24 18.43
C PRO A 232 10.89 -7.71 18.01
N CYS A 233 10.03 -8.24 17.13
CA CYS A 233 10.13 -9.62 16.62
C CYS A 233 10.73 -9.71 15.21
N LEU A 234 11.27 -8.62 14.66
CA LEU A 234 11.78 -8.62 13.29
C LEU A 234 12.95 -9.59 13.14
N ARG A 235 12.87 -10.44 12.12
CA ARG A 235 13.92 -11.40 11.77
C ARG A 235 14.49 -11.12 10.39
N HIS A 236 13.65 -10.71 9.44
CA HIS A 236 14.08 -10.47 8.08
C HIS A 236 13.88 -9.00 7.72
N LEU A 237 14.98 -8.32 7.40
CA LEU A 237 14.96 -6.95 6.91
C LEU A 237 15.60 -6.91 5.53
N THR A 238 14.86 -6.45 4.54
CA THR A 238 15.41 -6.12 3.22
C THR A 238 15.29 -4.63 3.00
N TRP A 239 16.41 -3.98 2.66
CA TRP A 239 16.46 -2.57 2.34
C TRP A 239 17.19 -2.36 1.02
N ARG A 240 16.48 -1.80 0.03
CA ARG A 240 16.99 -1.68 -1.34
C ARG A 240 16.71 -0.30 -1.93
N GLU A 241 17.74 0.37 -2.44
CA GLU A 241 17.66 1.67 -3.15
C GLU A 241 16.90 2.83 -2.44
N GLN A 242 16.47 2.64 -1.19
CA GLN A 242 15.70 3.60 -0.42
C GLN A 242 16.60 4.47 0.45
N CYS A 243 16.19 5.73 0.67
CA CYS A 243 16.87 6.65 1.59
C CYS A 243 15.88 7.25 2.59
N THR A 244 16.33 7.60 3.78
CA THR A 244 15.52 8.31 4.77
C THR A 244 16.35 9.35 5.51
N ILE A 245 15.86 10.58 5.65
CA ILE A 245 16.63 11.62 6.36
C ILE A 245 16.81 11.26 7.83
N ASN A 246 15.75 10.74 8.46
CA ASN A 246 15.74 10.35 9.85
C ASN A 246 15.22 8.92 9.98
N LEU A 247 15.99 8.09 10.68
CA LEU A 247 15.57 6.74 11.01
C LEU A 247 15.52 6.61 12.53
N ASP A 248 14.37 6.21 13.04
CA ASP A 248 14.15 5.87 14.45
C ASP A 248 13.56 4.47 14.52
N ALA A 249 14.39 3.49 14.85
CA ALA A 249 13.99 2.10 14.80
C ALA A 249 14.20 1.45 16.18
N ARG A 250 13.13 0.85 16.69
CA ARG A 250 13.14 -0.06 17.84
C ARG A 250 12.80 -1.44 17.31
N ILE A 251 13.81 -2.09 16.78
CA ILE A 251 13.71 -3.39 16.15
C ILE A 251 14.32 -4.41 17.11
N GLY A 252 13.79 -5.63 17.13
CA GLY A 252 14.39 -6.72 17.90
C GLY A 252 15.81 -6.99 17.41
N GLN A 253 16.69 -7.48 18.28
CA GLN A 253 17.95 -8.03 17.82
C GLN A 253 17.63 -9.22 16.91
N PRO A 254 17.94 -9.16 15.59
CA PRO A 254 17.80 -10.32 14.74
C PRO A 254 18.92 -11.27 15.20
N ARG A 255 18.64 -12.22 16.10
CA ARG A 255 19.64 -13.24 16.51
C ARG A 255 19.62 -14.48 15.61
N ASP A 256 18.53 -14.67 14.88
CA ASP A 256 18.28 -15.78 13.95
C ASP A 256 17.73 -15.24 12.61
N GLY A 257 18.21 -14.07 12.18
CA GLY A 257 17.60 -13.26 11.12
C GLY A 257 18.46 -13.11 9.86
N THR A 258 17.96 -12.36 8.88
CA THR A 258 18.72 -11.97 7.69
C THR A 258 18.51 -10.49 7.45
N ILE A 259 19.59 -9.74 7.34
CA ILE A 259 19.54 -8.34 6.90
C ILE A 259 20.16 -8.24 5.52
N ILE A 260 19.38 -7.81 4.54
CA ILE A 260 19.81 -7.64 3.16
C ILE A 260 19.83 -6.14 2.83
N PHE A 261 21.00 -5.67 2.39
CA PHE A 261 21.18 -4.35 1.84
C PHE A 261 21.59 -4.43 0.37
N SER A 262 20.86 -3.74 -0.51
CA SER A 262 21.16 -3.67 -1.94
C SER A 262 21.18 -2.21 -2.40
N MET A 263 22.25 -1.83 -3.08
CA MET A 263 22.41 -0.52 -3.70
C MET A 263 23.02 -0.65 -5.10
N ASP A 264 22.37 -0.03 -6.07
CA ASP A 264 22.77 0.16 -7.44
C ASP A 264 23.19 1.63 -7.52
N GLY A 265 24.48 1.88 -7.25
CA GLY A 265 25.09 3.21 -7.13
C GLY A 265 25.00 4.11 -8.37
N THR A 266 24.16 3.75 -9.33
CA THR A 266 23.87 4.47 -10.57
C THR A 266 22.81 5.56 -10.39
N ARG A 267 21.97 5.52 -9.35
CA ARG A 267 20.76 6.38 -9.26
C ARG A 267 20.76 7.44 -8.15
N ARG A 268 21.54 7.29 -7.08
CA ARG A 268 21.57 8.24 -5.95
C ARG A 268 22.99 8.53 -5.46
N PRO A 269 23.23 9.69 -4.80
CA PRO A 269 24.53 10.00 -4.20
C PRO A 269 24.91 8.97 -3.14
N LEU A 270 25.98 8.22 -3.41
CA LEU A 270 26.48 7.11 -2.59
C LEU A 270 26.61 7.51 -1.11
N ASP A 271 27.03 8.74 -0.83
CA ASP A 271 27.28 9.25 0.53
C ASP A 271 26.02 9.39 1.39
N ALA A 272 24.86 9.67 0.79
CA ALA A 272 23.60 9.74 1.52
C ALA A 272 23.15 8.33 1.94
N CYS A 273 23.21 7.39 1.00
CA CYS A 273 22.83 6.00 1.26
C CYS A 273 23.79 5.33 2.26
N LYS A 274 25.09 5.65 2.21
CA LYS A 274 26.08 5.19 3.19
C LYS A 274 25.72 5.59 4.62
N ARG A 275 25.35 6.86 4.85
CA ARG A 275 24.97 7.34 6.19
C ARG A 275 23.72 6.65 6.72
N ASP A 276 22.73 6.42 5.86
CA ASP A 276 21.49 5.75 6.24
C ASP A 276 21.74 4.29 6.61
N LEU A 277 22.57 3.61 5.82
CA LEU A 277 23.00 2.25 6.07
C LEU A 277 23.81 2.12 7.36
N GLU A 278 24.79 3.00 7.60
CA GLU A 278 25.53 3.03 8.86
C GLU A 278 24.60 3.21 10.06
N ARG A 279 23.61 4.12 9.94
CA ARG A 279 22.61 4.34 10.99
C ARG A 279 21.74 3.09 11.17
N MET A 280 21.35 2.42 10.10
CA MET A 280 20.57 1.17 10.16
C MET A 280 21.34 0.04 10.84
N ILE A 281 22.60 -0.20 10.44
CA ILE A 281 23.40 -1.27 11.03
C ILE A 281 23.61 -0.99 12.53
N ARG A 282 23.90 0.26 12.91
CA ARG A 282 24.02 0.64 14.33
C ARG A 282 22.74 0.45 15.14
N LEU A 283 21.57 0.66 14.53
CA LEU A 283 20.28 0.45 15.19
C LEU A 283 19.88 -1.03 15.31
N LEU A 284 20.37 -1.87 14.40
CA LEU A 284 20.03 -3.30 14.35
C LEU A 284 21.02 -4.16 15.12
N VAL A 285 22.26 -3.70 15.25
CA VAL A 285 23.36 -4.43 15.87
C VAL A 285 24.04 -3.52 16.89
N ASP A 286 23.40 -3.36 18.05
CA ASP A 286 23.88 -2.53 19.16
C ASP A 286 25.32 -2.86 19.60
N ASP A 287 25.80 -4.09 19.35
CA ASP A 287 27.10 -4.61 19.79
C ASP A 287 28.12 -4.85 18.66
N MET A 288 27.90 -4.40 17.42
CA MET A 288 28.86 -4.65 16.33
C MET A 288 30.15 -3.83 16.55
N PRO A 289 31.33 -4.47 16.64
CA PRO A 289 32.60 -3.75 16.75
C PRO A 289 32.81 -2.82 15.55
N SER A 290 33.28 -1.60 15.79
CA SER A 290 33.51 -0.59 14.74
C SER A 290 34.38 -1.10 13.58
N SER A 291 35.28 -2.05 13.81
CA SER A 291 36.11 -2.68 12.78
C SER A 291 35.34 -3.63 11.86
N GLU A 292 34.31 -4.29 12.37
CA GLU A 292 33.46 -5.22 11.62
C GLU A 292 32.39 -4.47 10.83
N LEU A 293 31.86 -3.39 11.43
CA LEU A 293 31.07 -2.37 10.72
C LEU A 293 31.87 -1.78 9.56
N LEU A 294 33.13 -1.37 9.81
CA LEU A 294 34.00 -0.80 8.79
C LEU A 294 34.31 -1.81 7.68
N ASN A 295 34.56 -3.08 8.01
CA ASN A 295 34.76 -4.14 7.01
C ASN A 295 33.50 -4.38 6.18
N THR A 296 32.31 -4.35 6.78
CA THR A 296 31.02 -4.45 6.06
C THR A 296 30.83 -3.27 5.11
N ILE A 297 31.13 -2.05 5.55
CA ILE A 297 31.13 -0.83 4.73
C ILE A 297 32.15 -0.94 3.59
N ILE A 298 33.36 -1.43 3.85
CA ILE A 298 34.39 -1.63 2.83
C ILE A 298 33.98 -2.72 1.82
N GLN A 299 33.25 -3.76 2.23
CA GLN A 299 32.69 -4.75 1.30
C GLN A 299 31.64 -4.13 0.38
N LEU A 300 30.80 -3.20 0.89
CA LEU A 300 29.87 -2.42 0.07
C LEU A 300 30.61 -1.58 -0.97
N GLU A 301 31.76 -1.01 -0.60
CA GLU A 301 32.59 -0.21 -1.50
C GLU A 301 33.29 -1.05 -2.57
N LYS A 302 33.66 -2.29 -2.26
CA LYS A 302 34.40 -3.19 -3.18
C LYS A 302 33.52 -4.04 -4.07
N LYS A 303 32.26 -4.28 -3.68
CA LYS A 303 31.25 -5.03 -4.43
C LYS A 303 29.90 -4.34 -4.27
N CYS A 304 29.66 -3.28 -5.04
CA CYS A 304 28.29 -2.82 -5.24
C CYS A 304 27.49 -4.03 -5.76
N HIS A 305 26.42 -4.41 -5.05
CA HIS A 305 25.14 -4.92 -5.55
C HIS A 305 24.37 -5.70 -4.46
N HIS A 306 25.02 -6.30 -3.46
CA HIS A 306 24.32 -7.10 -2.44
C HIS A 306 25.19 -7.38 -1.19
N ILE A 307 24.65 -7.11 -0.01
CA ILE A 307 25.17 -7.61 1.27
C ILE A 307 24.06 -8.34 2.01
N GLU A 308 24.39 -9.56 2.43
CA GLU A 308 23.62 -10.35 3.37
C GLU A 308 24.40 -10.41 4.69
N LEU A 309 23.79 -9.90 5.76
CA LEU A 309 24.28 -10.07 7.12
C LEU A 309 23.46 -11.19 7.77
N GLN A 310 24.15 -12.24 8.18
CA GLN A 310 23.66 -13.24 9.11
C GLN A 310 24.24 -12.86 10.48
N PRO A 311 23.44 -12.25 11.36
CA PRO A 311 23.85 -11.84 12.70
C PRO A 311 24.19 -13.04 13.60
#